data_AF-A0A5J4RSB4-F1
#
_entry.id   AF-A0A5J4RSB4-F1
#
_cell.length_a   1.000
_cell.length_b   1.000
_cell.length_c   1.000
_cell.angle_alpha   90.00
_cell.angle_beta   90.00
_cell.angle_gamma   90.00
#
_symmetry.space_group_name_H-M   'P 1'
#
loop_
_entity.id
_entity.type
_entity.pdbx_description
1 polymer ?
#
loop_
_entity_poly.entity_id
_entity_poly.type
_entity_poly.pdbx_seq_one_letter_code
_entity_poly.pdbx_strand_id
1 'polypeptide(L)'
;METTRKIVAELTIYYKMQRLTSLIFDNQETADKFVAVIESMFNEKGKKKYSFSGEIKTIYSGEAIVQEFKNWMDGKVKPEGTILDMIKVFDGLN
;
A
#
# COMPACT_ATOMS: atom_id res chain seq x y z
N MET A 1 -9.41 5.12 20.85
CA MET A 1 -10.07 4.49 19.70
C MET A 1 -8.97 4.05 18.76
N GLU A 2 -8.71 2.75 18.64
CA GLU A 2 -7.75 2.26 17.65
C GLU A 2 -8.29 2.55 16.24
N THR A 3 -7.45 3.15 15.40
CA THR A 3 -7.81 3.47 14.02
C THR A 3 -7.87 2.16 13.23
N THR A 4 -9.07 1.71 12.87
CA THR A 4 -9.31 0.44 12.16
C THR A 4 -8.77 0.44 10.73
N ARG A 5 -8.62 1.63 10.13
CA ARG A 5 -8.00 1.83 8.82
C ARG A 5 -6.98 2.95 8.87
N LYS A 6 -5.84 2.78 8.20
CA LYS A 6 -4.82 3.81 8.04
C LYS A 6 -4.47 3.95 6.57
N ILE A 7 -4.63 5.17 6.02
CA ILE A 7 -4.13 5.50 4.69
C ILE A 7 -2.64 5.79 4.82
N VAL A 8 -1.84 5.18 3.95
CA VAL A 8 -0.39 5.32 3.90
C VAL A 8 0.08 5.49 2.46
N ALA A 9 1.29 6.00 2.28
CA ALA A 9 1.98 5.95 1.00
C ALA A 9 2.98 4.79 1.01
N GLU A 10 2.85 3.84 0.09
CA GLU A 10 3.88 2.85 -0.21
C GLU A 10 4.81 3.41 -1.28
N LEU A 11 6.11 3.44 -0.98
CA LEU A 11 7.16 3.73 -1.95
C LEU A 11 7.89 2.43 -2.29
N THR A 12 7.76 1.96 -3.52
CA THR A 12 8.53 0.84 -4.04
C THR A 12 9.81 1.34 -4.71
N ILE A 13 10.94 0.78 -4.30
CA ILE A 13 12.27 1.09 -4.84
C ILE A 13 12.68 -0.07 -5.73
N TYR A 14 13.09 0.25 -6.95
CA TYR A 14 13.60 -0.72 -7.93
C TYR A 14 15.09 -0.49 -8.17
N TYR A 15 15.83 -1.57 -8.35
CA TYR A 15 17.20 -1.55 -8.86
C TYR A 15 17.27 -2.38 -10.14
N LYS A 16 17.72 -1.77 -11.23
CA LYS A 16 17.75 -2.37 -12.58
C LYS A 16 16.40 -2.99 -12.96
N MET A 17 15.31 -2.25 -12.73
CA MET A 17 13.92 -2.68 -12.97
C MET A 17 13.43 -3.85 -12.11
N GLN A 18 14.24 -4.36 -11.19
CA GLN A 18 13.83 -5.39 -10.23
C GLN A 18 13.44 -4.73 -8.92
N ARG A 19 12.34 -5.18 -8.31
CA ARG A 19 11.91 -4.69 -7.00
C ARG A 19 12.99 -4.99 -5.98
N LEU A 20 13.53 -3.94 -5.36
CA LEU A 20 14.54 -4.05 -4.31
C LEU A 20 13.87 -4.11 -2.94
N THR A 21 13.00 -3.14 -2.65
CA THR A 21 12.28 -3.04 -1.38
C THR A 21 11.06 -2.12 -1.48
N SER A 22 10.22 -2.11 -0.46
CA SER A 22 9.16 -1.11 -0.27
C SER A 22 9.28 -0.46 1.10
N LEU A 23 8.95 0.83 1.17
CA LEU A 23 8.89 1.61 2.41
C LEU A 23 7.47 2.16 2.58
N ILE A 24 6.99 2.21 3.82
CA ILE A 24 5.67 2.74 4.15
C ILE A 24 5.83 4.09 4.87
N PHE A 25 5.12 5.09 4.39
CA PHE A 25 5.10 6.44 4.94
C PHE A 25 3.68 6.82 5.38
N ASP A 26 3.59 7.67 6.41
CA ASP A 26 2.30 8.14 6.92
C ASP A 26 1.53 9.00 5.89
N ASN A 27 2.24 9.69 5.00
CA ASN A 27 1.65 10.50 3.94
C ASN A 27 2.57 10.56 2.70
N GLN A 28 1.98 10.95 1.57
CA GLN A 28 2.68 11.05 0.29
C GLN A 28 3.77 12.12 0.30
N GLU A 29 3.54 13.27 0.92
CA GLU A 29 4.51 14.38 0.98
C GLU A 29 5.85 13.93 1.59
N THR A 30 5.80 13.07 2.61
CA THR A 30 7.01 12.54 3.26
C THR A 30 7.75 11.56 2.34
N ALA A 31 7.01 10.72 1.61
CA ALA A 31 7.59 9.82 0.61
C ALA A 31 8.27 10.60 -0.53
N ASP A 32 7.63 11.67 -1.02
CA ASP A 32 8.16 12.52 -2.09
C ASP A 32 9.45 13.22 -1.67
N LYS A 33 9.49 13.77 -0.45
CA LYS A 33 10.71 14.35 0.13
C LYS A 33 11.83 13.33 0.27
N PHE A 34 11.50 12.10 0.69
CA PHE A 34 12.49 11.02 0.79
C PHE A 34 13.09 10.69 -0.58
N VAL A 35 12.25 10.55 -1.63
CA VAL A 35 12.73 10.31 -3.01
C VAL A 35 13.67 11.42 -3.46
N ALA A 36 13.28 12.69 -3.28
CA ALA A 36 14.10 13.83 -3.67
C ALA A 36 15.49 13.82 -3.00
N VAL A 37 15.56 13.48 -1.71
CA VAL A 37 16.82 13.37 -0.97
C VAL A 37 17.67 12.21 -1.51
N ILE A 38 17.11 11.03 -1.70
CA ILE A 38 17.85 9.87 -2.21
C ILE A 38 18.35 10.12 -3.65
N GLU A 39 17.51 10.68 -4.51
CA GLU A 39 17.90 11.01 -5.89
C GLU A 39 19.02 12.06 -5.95
N SER A 40 19.09 12.97 -4.98
CA SER A 40 20.19 13.94 -4.86
C SER A 40 21.53 13.28 -4.54
N MET A 41 21.52 12.11 -3.90
CA MET A 41 22.73 11.35 -3.56
C MET A 41 23.25 10.51 -4.74
N PHE A 42 22.46 10.33 -5.80
CA PHE A 42 22.85 9.52 -6.95
C PHE A 42 23.61 10.32 -8.00
N ASN A 43 24.74 9.77 -8.44
CA ASN A 43 25.38 10.19 -9.69
C ASN A 43 24.55 9.75 -10.92
N GLU A 44 24.93 10.18 -12.12
CA GLU A 44 24.20 9.85 -13.35
C GLU A 44 24.03 8.35 -13.60
N LYS A 45 25.01 7.53 -13.19
CA LYS A 45 24.91 6.07 -13.28
C LYS A 45 23.89 5.50 -12.29
N GLY A 46 23.77 6.09 -11.10
CA GLY A 46 22.79 5.72 -10.08
C GLY A 46 21.37 6.03 -10.54
N LYS A 47 21.14 7.24 -11.08
CA LYS A 47 19.83 7.68 -11.59
C LYS A 47 19.27 6.79 -12.71
N LYS A 48 20.13 6.13 -13.48
CA LYS A 48 19.71 5.17 -14.53
C LYS A 48 19.40 3.77 -14.01
N LYS A 49 19.90 3.43 -12.82
CA LYS A 49 19.75 2.08 -12.22
C LYS A 49 18.62 2.01 -11.22
N TYR A 50 18.34 3.10 -10.52
CA TYR A 50 17.25 3.17 -9.55
C TYR A 50 16.02 3.80 -10.17
N SER A 51 14.85 3.30 -9.80
CA SER A 51 13.58 3.95 -10.06
C SER A 51 12.65 3.78 -8.86
N PHE A 52 11.68 4.67 -8.76
CA PHE A 52 10.77 4.80 -7.63
C PHE A 52 9.32 4.77 -8.13
N SER A 53 8.44 4.10 -7.40
CA SER A 53 7.01 4.09 -7.68
C SER A 53 6.25 4.28 -6.37
N GLY A 54 5.41 5.31 -6.31
CA GLY A 54 4.55 5.59 -5.17
C GLY A 54 3.11 5.13 -5.41
N GLU A 55 2.49 4.56 -4.39
CA GLU A 55 1.08 4.16 -4.39
C GLU A 55 0.42 4.51 -3.05
N ILE A 56 -0.82 5.02 -3.07
CA ILE A 56 -1.60 5.23 -1.86
C ILE A 56 -2.28 3.91 -1.49
N LYS A 57 -2.03 3.41 -0.28
CA LYS A 57 -2.62 2.17 0.21
C LYS A 57 -3.39 2.38 1.49
N THR A 58 -4.40 1.54 1.67
CA THR A 58 -5.10 1.42 2.95
C THR A 58 -4.56 0.19 3.67
N ILE A 59 -4.02 0.40 4.88
CA ILE A 59 -3.67 -0.66 5.81
C ILE A 59 -4.84 -0.85 6.75
N TYR A 60 -5.31 -2.10 6.84
CA TYR A 60 -6.39 -2.50 7.73
C TYR A 60 -5.79 -3.20 8.95
N SER A 61 -6.31 -2.91 10.14
CA SER A 61 -6.01 -3.76 11.29
C SER A 61 -6.69 -5.12 11.11
N GLY A 62 -6.16 -6.16 11.77
CA GLY A 62 -6.80 -7.48 11.76
C GLY A 62 -8.26 -7.43 12.23
N GLU A 63 -8.53 -6.60 13.25
CA GLU A 63 -9.89 -6.38 13.74
C GLU A 63 -10.81 -5.73 12.71
N ALA A 64 -10.30 -4.76 11.95
CA ALA A 64 -11.07 -4.09 10.90
C ALA A 64 -11.48 -5.05 9.79
N ILE A 65 -10.57 -5.94 9.38
CA ILE A 65 -10.85 -6.98 8.39
C ILE A 65 -11.96 -7.90 8.89
N VAL A 66 -11.84 -8.40 10.14
CA VAL A 66 -12.84 -9.29 10.74
C VAL A 66 -14.21 -8.60 10.86
N GLN A 67 -14.22 -7.33 11.28
CA GLN A 67 -15.47 -6.59 11.45
C GLN A 67 -16.15 -6.30 10.11
N GLU A 68 -15.40 -5.92 9.08
CA GLU A 68 -15.94 -5.67 7.74
C GLU A 68 -16.51 -6.96 7.13
N PHE A 69 -15.82 -8.07 7.31
CA PHE A 69 -16.30 -9.39 6.90
C PHE A 69 -17.61 -9.80 7.60
N LYS A 70 -17.70 -9.61 8.92
CA LYS A 70 -18.96 -9.85 9.67
C LYS A 70 -20.10 -8.96 9.18
N ASN A 71 -19.83 -7.68 9.00
CA ASN A 71 -20.83 -6.73 8.52
C ASN A 71 -21.31 -7.09 7.10
N TRP A 72 -20.42 -7.62 6.25
CA TRP A 72 -20.78 -8.09 4.92
C TRP A 72 -21.68 -9.34 4.97
N MET A 73 -21.33 -10.34 5.78
CA MET A 73 -22.17 -11.53 5.99
C MET A 73 -23.58 -11.16 6.52
N ASP A 74 -23.65 -10.14 7.36
CA ASP A 74 -24.91 -9.60 7.89
C ASP A 74 -25.69 -8.73 6.87
N GLY A 75 -25.16 -8.50 5.66
CA GLY A 75 -25.76 -7.66 4.64
C GLY A 75 -25.74 -6.15 4.95
N LYS A 76 -24.94 -5.72 5.94
CA LYS A 76 -24.90 -4.33 6.44
C LYS A 76 -23.97 -3.43 5.64
N VAL A 77 -22.95 -4.00 4.98
CA VAL A 77 -21.98 -3.24 4.20
C VAL A 77 -21.71 -3.92 2.85
N LYS A 78 -21.35 -3.10 1.86
CA LYS A 78 -20.77 -3.56 0.61
C LYS A 78 -19.25 -3.40 0.71
N PRO A 79 -18.46 -4.48 0.77
CA PRO A 79 -17.01 -4.39 0.83
C PRO A 79 -16.45 -3.83 -0.49
N GLU A 80 -15.32 -3.14 -0.41
CA GLU A 80 -14.63 -2.56 -1.56
C GLU A 80 -13.12 -2.85 -1.50
N GLY A 81 -12.42 -2.65 -2.62
CA GLY A 81 -10.97 -2.81 -2.72
C GLY A 81 -10.49 -4.22 -2.32
N THR A 82 -9.37 -4.28 -1.60
CA THR A 82 -8.70 -5.54 -1.25
C THR A 82 -9.57 -6.49 -0.43
N ILE A 83 -10.45 -5.98 0.45
CA ILE A 83 -11.33 -6.83 1.26
C ILE A 83 -12.38 -7.52 0.37
N LEU A 84 -12.95 -6.80 -0.60
CA LEU A 84 -13.86 -7.39 -1.59
C LEU A 84 -13.16 -8.48 -2.41
N ASP A 85 -11.92 -8.23 -2.84
CA ASP A 85 -11.17 -9.21 -3.63
C ASP A 85 -10.86 -10.48 -2.81
N MET A 86 -10.57 -10.34 -1.51
CA MET A 86 -10.43 -11.49 -0.60
C MET A 86 -11.74 -12.26 -0.46
N ILE A 87 -12.87 -11.58 -0.32
CA ILE A 87 -14.20 -12.22 -0.21
C ILE A 87 -14.51 -13.04 -1.47
N LYS A 88 -14.26 -12.50 -2.66
CA LYS A 88 -14.46 -13.24 -3.92
C LYS A 88 -13.64 -14.54 -3.98
N VAL A 89 -12.42 -14.52 -3.46
CA VAL A 89 -11.58 -15.72 -3.34
C VAL A 89 -12.20 -16.74 -2.39
N PHE A 90 -12.70 -16.31 -1.23
CA PHE A 90 -13.34 -17.20 -0.26
C PHE A 90 -14.66 -17.80 -0.74
N ASP A 91 -15.47 -17.02 -1.45
CA ASP A 91 -16.77 -17.45 -1.98
C ASP A 91 -16.65 -18.34 -3.24
N GLY A 92 -15.43 -18.58 -3.74
CA GLY A 92 -15.21 -19.33 -4.97
C GLY A 92 -15.79 -18.64 -6.21
N LEU A 93 -15.90 -17.30 -6.16
CA LEU A 93 -16.37 -16.46 -7.26
C LEU A 93 -15.23 -16.03 -8.20
N ASN A 94 -14.01 -16.57 -7.98
CA ASN A 94 -12.82 -16.41 -8.82
C ASN A 94 -12.47 -17.72 -9.52
#